data_AF-A0A349U0M3-F1
#
_entry.id   AF-A0A349U0M3-F1
#
_cell.length_a   1.000
_cell.length_b   1.000
_cell.length_c   1.000
_cell.angle_alpha   90.00
_cell.angle_beta   90.00
_cell.angle_gamma   90.00
#
_symmetry.space_group_name_H-M   'P 1'
#
loop_
_entity.id
_entity.type
_entity.pdbx_description
1 polymer ?
#
loop_
_entity_poly.entity_id
_entity_poly.type
_entity_poly.pdbx_seq_one_letter_code
_entity_poly.pdbx_strand_id
1 'polypeptide(L)' 'MTRAMKRIPISAAKRIAKEFGYDQVVIYARRVGEKPDPCGEHMTTYGVNKEHCAVAARIGVTLQRFMGWKTGE' A
#
# COMPACT_ATOMS: atom_id res chain seq x y z
N MET A 1 13.85 -17.44 -13.98
CA MET A 1 14.25 -16.60 -12.83
C MET A 1 12.99 -16.18 -12.10
N THR A 2 12.82 -16.52 -10.82
CA THR A 2 11.69 -16.05 -10.01
C THR A 2 11.86 -14.56 -9.69
N ARG A 3 10.90 -13.73 -10.07
CA ARG A 3 10.96 -12.27 -9.82
C ARG A 3 10.64 -12.00 -8.36
N ALA A 4 11.57 -11.59 -7.51
CA ALA A 4 11.24 -11.26 -6.11
C ALA A 4 10.24 -10.08 -6.02
N MET A 5 9.21 -10.17 -5.16
CA MET A 5 8.34 -9.02 -4.84
C MET A 5 9.08 -8.07 -3.90
N LYS A 6 9.19 -6.80 -4.28
CA LYS A 6 9.76 -5.74 -3.43
C LYS A 6 8.64 -4.93 -2.80
N ARG A 7 8.76 -4.62 -1.51
CA ARG A 7 7.84 -3.68 -0.84
C ARG A 7 7.92 -2.32 -1.54
N ILE A 8 6.78 -1.66 -1.69
CA ILE A 8 6.73 -0.29 -2.19
C ILE A 8 7.02 0.64 -1.00
N PRO A 9 8.14 1.39 -0.97
CA PRO A 9 8.45 2.26 0.15
C PRO A 9 7.52 3.48 0.16
N ILE A 10 7.34 4.09 1.35
CA ILE A 10 6.57 5.34 1.49
C ILE A 10 7.11 6.48 0.62
N SER A 11 8.41 6.49 0.30
CA SER A 11 9.01 7.47 -0.62
C SER A 11 8.45 7.41 -2.04
N ALA A 12 8.00 6.23 -2.50
CA ALA A 12 7.34 6.09 -3.79
C ALA A 12 5.94 6.72 -3.78
N ALA A 13 5.17 6.50 -2.70
CA ALA A 13 3.87 7.15 -2.50
C ALA A 13 4.00 8.68 -2.36
N LYS A 14 5.03 9.15 -1.63
CA LYS A 14 5.35 10.58 -1.52
C LYS A 14 5.67 11.21 -2.87
N ARG A 15 6.40 10.52 -3.75
CA ARG A 15 6.70 11.02 -5.09
C ARG A 15 5.42 11.21 -5.90
N ILE A 16 4.53 10.21 -5.92
CA ILE A 16 3.23 10.29 -6.60
C ILE A 16 2.41 11.46 -6.05
N ALA A 17 2.34 11.59 -4.71
CA ALA A 17 1.63 12.69 -4.07
C ALA A 17 2.13 14.06 -4.55
N LYS A 18 3.45 14.25 -4.60
CA LYS A 18 4.07 15.51 -5.07
C LYS A 18 3.87 15.75 -6.56
N GLU A 19 3.98 14.71 -7.38
CA GLU A 19 3.90 14.80 -8.85
C GLU A 19 2.50 15.17 -9.32
N PHE A 20 1.46 14.67 -8.65
CA PHE A 20 0.07 14.85 -9.06
C PHE A 20 -0.75 15.77 -8.14
N GLY A 21 -0.13 16.36 -7.10
CA GLY A 21 -0.78 17.34 -6.24
C GLY A 21 -1.78 16.76 -5.24
N TYR A 22 -1.53 15.56 -4.72
CA TYR A 22 -2.40 14.92 -3.72
C TYR A 22 -1.86 15.03 -2.29
N ASP A 23 -2.75 15.26 -1.32
CA ASP A 23 -2.40 15.29 0.11
C ASP A 23 -2.35 13.90 0.76
N GLN A 24 -2.99 12.91 0.15
CA GLN A 24 -3.04 11.51 0.61
C GLN A 24 -2.90 10.57 -0.60
N VAL A 25 -2.11 9.51 -0.43
CA VAL A 25 -1.94 8.47 -1.46
C VAL A 25 -1.99 7.10 -0.79
N VAL A 26 -2.82 6.22 -1.34
CA VAL A 26 -2.90 4.80 -0.97
C VAL A 26 -2.55 3.97 -2.21
N ILE A 27 -1.49 3.18 -2.12
CA ILE A 27 -1.07 2.27 -3.18
C ILE A 27 -1.45 0.86 -2.76
N TYR A 28 -2.30 0.21 -3.54
CA TYR A 28 -2.53 -1.23 -3.48
C TYR A 28 -1.88 -1.90 -4.69
N ALA A 29 -1.10 -2.94 -4.44
CA ALA A 29 -0.43 -3.71 -5.49
C ALA A 29 -0.64 -5.20 -5.25
N ARG A 30 -0.92 -5.94 -6.32
CA ARG A 30 -1.14 -7.38 -6.29
C ARG A 30 -0.35 -8.06 -7.40
N ARG A 31 0.29 -9.19 -7.10
CA ARG A 31 0.81 -10.13 -8.09
C ARG A 31 -0.17 -11.29 -8.28
N VAL A 32 -0.42 -11.66 -9.54
CA VAL A 32 -1.31 -12.76 -9.94
C VAL A 32 -0.61 -13.67 -10.96
N GLY A 33 -1.01 -14.95 -11.04
CA GLY A 33 -0.72 -15.81 -12.19
C GLY A 33 0.55 -16.68 -12.15
N GLU A 34 1.30 -16.75 -11.04
CA GLU A 34 2.49 -17.63 -10.89
C GLU A 34 2.16 -18.89 -10.04
N LYS A 35 2.68 -20.08 -10.43
CA LYS A 35 2.57 -21.37 -9.69
C LYS A 35 3.96 -22.04 -9.52
N PRO A 36 4.28 -22.72 -8.39
CA PRO A 36 3.54 -22.72 -7.13
C PRO A 36 3.55 -21.31 -6.53
N ASP A 37 2.57 -21.00 -5.70
CA ASP A 37 2.22 -19.63 -5.34
C ASP A 37 3.40 -18.83 -4.75
N PRO A 38 3.80 -17.72 -5.39
CA PRO A 38 3.88 -16.49 -4.61
C PRO A 38 2.99 -15.42 -5.24
N CYS A 39 1.67 -15.59 -5.13
CA CYS A 39 0.75 -14.47 -5.06
C CYS A 39 1.09 -13.63 -3.83
N GLY A 40 0.88 -12.33 -3.96
CA GLY A 40 1.10 -11.42 -2.86
C GLY A 40 0.40 -10.10 -3.08
N GLU A 41 -0.04 -9.53 -1.98
CA GLU A 41 -0.67 -8.24 -1.93
C GLU A 41 0.18 -7.32 -1.07
N HIS A 42 0.22 -6.05 -1.43
CA HIS A 42 1.03 -5.04 -0.77
C HIS A 42 0.24 -3.74 -0.69
N MET A 43 0.37 -3.05 0.44
CA MET A 43 -0.24 -1.74 0.62
C MET A 43 0.75 -0.74 1.21
N THR A 44 0.78 0.46 0.65
CA THR A 44 1.53 1.61 1.18
C THR A 44 0.60 2.81 1.27
N THR A 45 0.57 3.45 2.44
CA THR A 45 -0.19 4.68 2.69
C THR A 45 0.75 5.85 2.93
N TYR A 46 0.38 7.02 2.45
CA TYR A 46 1.10 8.28 2.65
C TYR A 46 0.12 9.41 2.92
N GLY A 47 0.50 10.33 3.81
CA GLY A 47 -0.14 11.62 4.00
C GLY A 47 0.90 12.74 4.04
N VAL A 48 0.51 13.94 3.60
CA VAL A 48 1.41 15.10 3.47
C VAL A 48 1.95 15.62 4.83
N ASN A 49 1.18 15.44 5.89
CA ASN A 49 1.51 15.80 7.27
C ASN A 49 1.03 14.69 8.24
N LYS A 50 1.15 14.91 9.56
CA LYS A 50 0.81 13.89 10.57
C LYS A 50 -0.68 13.55 10.57
N GLU A 51 -1.52 14.56 10.43
CA GLU A 51 -2.98 14.44 10.44
C GLU A 51 -3.45 13.61 9.24
N HIS A 52 -2.93 13.91 8.05
CA HIS A 52 -3.22 13.17 6.83
C HIS A 52 -2.59 11.77 6.85
N CYS A 53 -1.42 11.58 7.48
CA CYS A 53 -0.85 10.24 7.70
C CYS A 53 -1.80 9.38 8.55
N ALA A 54 -2.39 9.94 9.60
CA ALA A 54 -3.33 9.23 10.46
C ALA A 54 -4.61 8.83 9.70
N VAL A 55 -5.14 9.71 8.85
CA VAL A 55 -6.28 9.40 7.96
C VAL A 55 -5.91 8.29 6.98
N ALA A 56 -4.78 8.42 6.28
CA ALA A 56 -4.32 7.44 5.30
C ALA A 56 -4.09 6.06 5.93
N ALA A 57 -3.56 6.01 7.16
CA ALA A 57 -3.39 4.77 7.91
C ALA A 57 -4.73 4.10 8.25
N ARG A 58 -5.74 4.88 8.68
CA ARG A 58 -7.09 4.35 8.92
C ARG A 58 -7.73 3.81 7.64
N ILE A 59 -7.58 4.52 6.53
CA ILE A 59 -8.04 4.03 5.21
C ILE A 59 -7.36 2.70 4.88
N GLY A 60 -6.04 2.62 5.06
CA GLY A 60 -5.29 1.40 4.83
C GLY A 60 -5.79 0.22 5.67
N VAL A 61 -5.97 0.41 6.99
CA VAL A 61 -6.51 -0.62 7.88
C VAL A 61 -7.92 -1.05 7.45
N THR A 62 -8.79 -0.12 7.10
CA THR A 62 -10.14 -0.42 6.62
C THR A 62 -10.11 -1.27 5.34
N LEU A 63 -9.28 -0.91 4.36
CA LEU A 63 -9.13 -1.68 3.13
C LEU A 63 -8.55 -3.08 3.39
N GLN A 64 -7.55 -3.19 4.28
CA GLN A 64 -6.99 -4.49 4.66
C GLN A 64 -8.04 -5.42 5.28
N ARG A 65 -8.91 -4.89 6.16
CA ARG A 65 -10.05 -5.65 6.72
C ARG A 65 -11.03 -6.09 5.64
N PHE A 66 -11.39 -5.18 4.72
CA PHE A 66 -12.26 -5.51 3.60
C PHE A 66 -11.69 -6.63 2.71
N MET A 67 -10.37 -6.66 2.54
CA MET A 67 -9.66 -7.70 1.78
C MET A 67 -9.41 -8.99 2.58
N GLY A 68 -9.85 -9.07 3.83
CA GLY A 68 -9.65 -10.26 4.68
C GLY A 68 -8.22 -10.46 5.17
N TRP A 69 -7.38 -9.41 5.17
CA TRP A 69 -6.04 -9.50 5.74
C TRP A 69 -6.16 -9.63 7.26
N LYS A 70 -5.31 -10.48 7.87
CA LYS A 70 -5.17 -10.53 9.33
C LYS A 70 -4.51 -9.23 9.81
N THR A 71 -5.31 -8.20 10.08
CA THR A 71 -4.84 -7.00 10.78
C THR A 71 -4.62 -7.39 12.24
N GLY A 72 -3.40 -7.22 12.77
CA GLY A 72 -3.13 -7.46 14.19
C GLY A 72 -4.06 -6.60 15.05
N GLU A 73 -4.75 -7.24 15.99
CA GLU A 73 -5.49 -6.58 17.08
C GLU A 73 -4.54 -5.82 18.00
#